data_AF-A0A956K3Q5-F1
#
_entry.id   AF-A0A956K3Q5-F1
#
_cell.length_a   1.000
_cell.length_b   1.000
_cell.length_c   1.000
_cell.angle_alpha   90.00
_cell.angle_beta   90.00
_cell.angle_gamma   90.00
#
_symmetry.space_group_name_H-M   'P 1'
#
loop_
_entity.id
_entity.type
_entity.pdbx_description
1 polymer ?
#
loop_
_entity_poly.entity_id
_entity_poly.type
_entity_poly.pdbx_seq_one_letter_code
_entity_poly.pdbx_strand_id
1 'polypeptide(L)'
;AFASELRSTLEGVESRPSARKPELELAPEFDAIVTRATATTPAARHANARELHDRIEELLDGQRDVELRARLAAEHLERARMLAKRDPQSSEGAVIGRRREAMQALGRALALEPGNGDALALLRDLLLEPPAQTPVAVERAIQTSAAANNRWLGRISALSYLSLWLYLPLFAWAGIRDLAQVIPFFAAATLTAGLCLWTHLRATPSVNNIMLAMLGSNLTFALASPVFGALIVLPGPLAVTTVAFAVSLDGWRRWVAVACGALALLIPAGLEFTGVVTSSYHFTEQGLLIVPRAVELQQVPGLMFLLITGLAAIFTGVMTVVQLRDALLATERTLYTHNWQIRQLLPDPADPDDEDEQAHDYLGASSIVANFSG
;
A
#
# COMPACT_ATOMS: atom_id res chain seq x y z
N ALA A 1 -32.55 -44.51 -58.84
CA ALA A 1 -31.19 -44.06 -59.20
C ALA A 1 -31.25 -43.02 -60.31
N PHE A 2 -31.65 -43.38 -61.54
CA PHE A 2 -31.62 -42.46 -62.69
C PHE A 2 -32.44 -41.15 -62.51
N ALA A 3 -33.61 -41.23 -61.87
CA ALA A 3 -34.45 -40.06 -61.60
C ALA A 3 -33.90 -39.12 -60.51
N SER A 4 -33.09 -39.62 -59.56
CA SER A 4 -32.47 -38.77 -58.52
C SER A 4 -31.19 -38.10 -59.03
N GLU A 5 -30.44 -38.75 -59.93
CA GLU A 5 -29.28 -38.16 -60.62
C GLU A 5 -29.69 -37.05 -61.58
N LEU A 6 -30.79 -37.23 -62.32
CA LEU A 6 -31.35 -36.19 -63.21
C LEU A 6 -31.88 -34.98 -62.43
N ARG A 7 -32.53 -35.19 -61.27
CA ARG A 7 -33.00 -34.10 -60.41
C ARG A 7 -31.84 -33.31 -59.78
N SER A 8 -30.81 -34.01 -59.29
CA SER A 8 -29.55 -33.43 -58.80
C SER A 8 -28.83 -32.55 -59.84
N THR A 9 -28.91 -32.95 -61.12
CA THR A 9 -28.32 -32.18 -62.23
C THR A 9 -29.11 -30.91 -62.57
N LEU A 10 -30.41 -30.87 -62.27
CA LEU A 10 -31.32 -29.76 -62.58
C LEU A 10 -31.47 -28.73 -61.46
N GLU A 11 -31.38 -29.14 -60.18
CA GLU A 11 -31.59 -28.27 -59.01
C GLU A 11 -30.31 -27.60 -58.49
N GLY A 12 -29.14 -28.06 -58.95
CA GLY A 12 -27.83 -27.63 -58.45
C GLY A 12 -27.39 -28.47 -57.25
N VAL A 13 -26.12 -28.86 -57.23
CA VAL A 13 -25.55 -29.67 -56.15
C VAL A 13 -25.02 -28.74 -55.06
N GLU A 14 -25.38 -28.99 -53.79
CA GLU A 14 -24.79 -28.29 -52.64
C GLU A 14 -23.27 -28.42 -52.70
N SER A 15 -22.59 -27.28 -52.84
CA SER A 15 -21.16 -27.22 -53.12
C SER A 15 -20.30 -27.04 -51.88
N ARG A 16 -20.90 -26.70 -50.73
CA ARG A 16 -20.17 -26.48 -49.47
C ARG A 16 -19.83 -27.82 -48.80
N PRO A 17 -18.54 -28.14 -48.61
CA PRO A 17 -18.10 -29.28 -47.82
C PRO A 17 -18.74 -29.36 -46.43
N SER A 18 -18.83 -28.24 -45.70
CA SER A 18 -19.40 -28.20 -44.34
C SER A 18 -20.87 -28.61 -44.28
N ALA A 19 -21.67 -28.24 -45.28
CA ALA A 19 -23.08 -28.62 -45.36
C ALA A 19 -23.28 -30.09 -45.73
N ARG A 20 -22.34 -30.67 -46.48
CA ARG A 20 -22.36 -32.09 -46.88
C ARG A 20 -21.81 -33.02 -45.80
N LYS A 21 -20.89 -32.52 -44.99
CA LYS A 21 -20.25 -33.25 -43.88
C LYS A 21 -20.10 -32.32 -42.67
N PRO A 22 -21.19 -32.06 -41.94
CA PRO A 22 -21.16 -31.20 -40.75
C PRO A 22 -20.19 -31.73 -39.69
N GLU A 23 -19.96 -33.05 -39.65
CA GLU A 23 -19.08 -33.72 -38.69
C GLU A 23 -17.58 -33.37 -38.82
N LEU A 24 -17.16 -32.73 -39.92
CA LEU A 24 -15.76 -32.40 -40.17
C LEU A 24 -15.36 -30.96 -39.75
N GLU A 25 -16.30 -30.17 -39.21
CA GLU A 25 -16.08 -28.80 -38.70
C GLU A 25 -15.20 -27.93 -39.62
N LEU A 26 -15.49 -27.97 -40.92
CA LEU A 26 -14.67 -27.31 -41.92
C LEU A 26 -14.83 -25.78 -41.87
N ALA A 27 -13.71 -25.06 -41.97
CA ALA A 27 -13.72 -23.60 -41.95
C ALA A 27 -14.56 -23.03 -43.12
N PRO A 28 -15.32 -21.95 -42.90
CA PRO A 28 -16.15 -21.33 -43.94
C PRO A 28 -15.32 -20.81 -45.14
N GLU A 29 -14.05 -20.48 -44.90
CA GLU A 29 -13.09 -20.11 -45.95
C GLU A 29 -12.81 -21.29 -46.90
N PHE A 30 -12.74 -22.52 -46.37
CA PHE A 30 -12.60 -23.73 -47.18
C PHE A 30 -13.84 -23.98 -48.04
N ASP A 31 -15.04 -23.71 -47.51
CA ASP A 31 -16.28 -23.81 -48.28
C ASP A 31 -16.31 -22.84 -49.45
N ALA A 32 -15.81 -21.61 -49.25
CA ALA A 32 -15.71 -20.62 -50.31
C ALA A 32 -14.74 -21.06 -51.42
N ILE A 33 -13.60 -21.65 -51.05
CA ILE A 33 -12.61 -22.18 -52.01
C ILE A 33 -13.21 -23.31 -52.83
N VAL A 34 -13.89 -24.28 -52.20
CA VAL A 34 -14.49 -25.45 -52.86
C VAL A 34 -15.70 -25.05 -53.71
N THR A 35 -16.55 -24.15 -53.21
CA THR A 35 -17.70 -23.62 -53.96
C THR A 35 -17.24 -22.92 -55.23
N ARG A 36 -16.18 -22.10 -55.16
CA ARG A 36 -15.60 -21.45 -56.35
C ARG A 36 -14.94 -22.46 -57.29
N ALA A 37 -14.24 -23.46 -56.77
CA ALA A 37 -13.60 -24.49 -57.60
C ALA A 37 -14.62 -25.36 -58.36
N THR A 38 -15.80 -25.58 -57.77
CA THR A 38 -16.87 -26.43 -58.32
C THR A 38 -17.98 -25.67 -59.04
N ALA A 39 -17.84 -24.36 -59.24
CA ALA A 39 -18.84 -23.54 -59.91
C ALA A 39 -19.25 -24.10 -61.28
N THR A 40 -20.55 -24.07 -61.60
CA THR A 40 -21.11 -24.65 -62.83
C THR A 40 -20.54 -23.99 -64.09
N THR A 41 -20.36 -22.66 -64.05
CA THR A 41 -19.79 -21.87 -65.15
C THR A 41 -18.27 -21.86 -65.09
N PRO A 42 -17.54 -22.26 -66.16
CA PRO A 42 -16.07 -22.27 -66.17
C PRO A 42 -15.45 -20.92 -65.84
N ALA A 43 -16.04 -19.82 -66.32
CA ALA A 43 -15.56 -18.46 -66.06
C ALA A 43 -15.72 -18.00 -64.59
N ALA A 44 -16.56 -18.68 -63.81
CA ALA A 44 -16.75 -18.40 -62.38
C ALA A 44 -15.81 -19.21 -61.47
N ARG A 45 -15.00 -20.12 -62.05
CA ARG A 45 -14.00 -20.91 -61.32
C ARG A 45 -12.73 -20.11 -61.08
N HIS A 46 -11.79 -20.71 -60.35
CA HIS A 46 -10.41 -20.21 -60.30
C HIS A 46 -9.82 -20.20 -61.72
N ALA A 47 -9.04 -19.16 -62.04
CA ALA A 47 -8.52 -18.90 -63.38
C ALA A 47 -7.59 -20.01 -63.88
N ASN A 48 -6.88 -20.68 -62.96
CA ASN A 48 -6.05 -21.84 -63.23
C ASN A 48 -5.88 -22.70 -61.96
N ALA A 49 -5.28 -23.88 -62.12
CA ALA A 49 -5.01 -24.79 -61.00
C ALA A 49 -4.05 -24.20 -59.95
N ARG A 50 -3.18 -23.25 -60.35
CA ARG A 50 -2.25 -22.59 -59.43
C ARG A 50 -2.98 -21.62 -58.49
N GLU A 51 -3.95 -20.85 -58.97
CA GLU A 51 -4.77 -19.98 -58.10
C GLU A 51 -5.52 -20.80 -57.03
N LEU A 52 -6.07 -21.97 -57.39
CA LEU A 52 -6.68 -22.88 -56.40
C LEU A 52 -5.66 -23.39 -55.38
N HIS A 53 -4.49 -23.81 -55.85
CA HIS A 53 -3.41 -24.27 -54.97
C HIS A 53 -2.94 -23.19 -54.00
N ASP A 54 -2.68 -21.97 -54.49
CA ASP A 54 -2.20 -20.85 -53.68
C ASP A 54 -3.22 -20.49 -52.58
N ARG A 55 -4.52 -20.56 -52.87
CA ARG A 55 -5.60 -20.33 -51.88
C ARG A 55 -5.69 -21.42 -50.81
N ILE A 56 -5.44 -22.67 -51.19
CA ILE A 56 -5.40 -23.78 -50.22
C ILE A 56 -4.15 -23.65 -49.34
N GLU A 57 -2.99 -23.31 -49.90
CA GLU A 57 -1.77 -23.07 -49.11
C GLU A 57 -1.96 -21.90 -48.14
N GLU A 58 -2.54 -20.77 -48.58
CA GLU A 58 -2.85 -19.62 -47.72
C GLU A 58 -3.73 -20.01 -46.52
N LEU A 59 -4.78 -20.80 -46.77
CA LEU A 59 -5.66 -21.33 -45.72
C LEU A 59 -4.90 -22.27 -44.77
N LEU A 60 -4.13 -23.22 -45.30
CA LEU A 60 -3.39 -24.19 -44.49
C LEU A 60 -2.27 -23.51 -43.68
N ASP A 61 -1.61 -22.50 -44.23
CA ASP A 61 -0.60 -21.71 -43.53
C ASP A 61 -1.23 -20.90 -42.39
N GLY A 62 -2.42 -20.34 -42.60
CA GLY A 62 -3.19 -19.68 -41.54
C GLY A 62 -3.55 -20.63 -40.40
N GLN A 63 -4.00 -21.85 -40.71
CA GLN A 63 -4.29 -22.87 -39.69
C GLN A 63 -3.03 -23.34 -38.95
N ARG A 64 -1.91 -23.55 -39.65
CA ARG A 64 -0.62 -23.90 -39.05
C ARG A 64 -0.12 -22.81 -38.09
N ASP A 65 -0.30 -21.53 -38.44
CA ASP A 65 0.07 -20.42 -37.56
C ASP A 65 -0.80 -20.39 -36.28
N VAL A 66 -2.10 -20.61 -36.41
CA VAL A 66 -3.01 -20.73 -35.24
C VAL A 66 -2.59 -21.88 -34.33
N GLU A 67 -2.35 -23.07 -34.89
CA GLU A 67 -1.93 -24.24 -34.14
C GLU A 67 -0.57 -24.02 -33.45
N LEU A 68 0.39 -23.39 -34.14
CA LEU A 68 1.69 -23.06 -33.57
C LEU A 68 1.57 -22.08 -32.41
N ARG A 69 0.77 -21.01 -32.54
CA ARG A 69 0.54 -20.05 -31.46
C ARG A 69 -0.10 -20.71 -30.24
N ALA A 70 -1.12 -21.53 -30.44
CA ALA A 70 -1.77 -22.29 -29.36
C ALA A 70 -0.78 -23.23 -28.66
N ARG A 71 0.05 -23.95 -29.42
CA ARG A 71 1.07 -24.85 -28.85
C ARG A 71 2.10 -24.11 -28.00
N LEU A 72 2.62 -22.98 -28.49
CA LEU A 72 3.58 -22.15 -27.76
C LEU A 72 2.96 -21.49 -26.52
N ALA A 73 1.70 -21.07 -26.61
CA ALA A 73 0.96 -20.55 -25.46
C ALA A 73 0.81 -21.63 -24.37
N ALA A 74 0.44 -22.85 -24.76
CA ALA A 74 0.32 -23.99 -23.84
C ALA A 74 1.67 -24.35 -23.17
N GLU A 75 2.78 -24.30 -23.91
CA GLU A 75 4.12 -24.53 -23.34
C GLU A 75 4.47 -23.47 -22.27
N HIS A 76 4.19 -22.20 -22.55
CA HIS A 76 4.39 -21.12 -21.59
C HIS A 76 3.48 -21.23 -20.36
N LEU A 77 2.23 -21.63 -20.54
CA LEU A 77 1.28 -21.89 -19.45
C LEU A 77 1.76 -23.03 -18.54
N GLU A 78 2.19 -24.16 -19.11
CA GLU A 78 2.68 -25.29 -18.32
C GLU A 78 3.97 -24.93 -17.56
N ARG A 79 4.86 -24.17 -18.19
CA ARG A 79 6.04 -23.61 -17.50
C ARG A 79 5.63 -22.72 -16.32
N ALA A 80 4.62 -21.88 -16.48
CA ALA A 80 4.10 -21.05 -15.40
C ALA A 80 3.51 -21.89 -14.26
N ARG A 81 2.72 -22.92 -14.56
CA ARG A 81 2.17 -23.87 -13.57
C ARG A 81 3.28 -24.53 -12.76
N MET A 82 4.32 -25.00 -13.43
CA MET A 82 5.47 -25.62 -12.77
C MET A 82 6.22 -24.65 -11.84
N LEU A 83 6.36 -23.38 -12.24
CA LEU A 83 7.00 -22.35 -11.42
C LEU A 83 6.11 -21.86 -10.26
N ALA A 84 4.79 -21.90 -10.43
CA ALA A 84 3.82 -21.51 -9.41
C ALA A 84 3.62 -22.57 -8.32
N LYS A 85 3.95 -23.85 -8.59
CA LYS A 85 3.87 -24.92 -7.60
C LYS A 85 4.74 -24.60 -6.38
N ARG A 86 4.10 -24.62 -5.20
CA ARG A 86 4.73 -24.33 -3.92
C ARG A 86 5.62 -25.51 -3.53
N ASP A 87 6.90 -25.24 -3.37
CA ASP A 87 7.86 -26.20 -2.82
C ASP A 87 8.14 -25.85 -1.35
N PRO A 88 7.76 -26.71 -0.38
CA PRO A 88 7.92 -26.46 1.05
C PRO A 88 9.38 -26.28 1.49
N GLN A 89 10.35 -26.78 0.72
CA GLN A 89 11.78 -26.75 1.07
C GLN A 89 12.54 -25.57 0.47
N SER A 90 11.89 -24.77 -0.38
CA SER A 90 12.53 -23.66 -1.07
C SER A 90 12.74 -22.45 -0.16
N SER A 91 13.91 -21.82 -0.26
CA SER A 91 14.15 -20.54 0.40
C SER A 91 13.20 -19.47 -0.14
N GLU A 92 12.79 -18.52 0.70
CA GLU A 92 11.79 -17.52 0.31
C GLU A 92 12.25 -16.64 -0.87
N GLY A 93 13.55 -16.34 -0.94
CA GLY A 93 14.12 -15.63 -2.09
C GLY A 93 13.91 -16.41 -3.41
N ALA A 94 14.01 -17.74 -3.36
CA ALA A 94 13.71 -18.60 -4.50
C ALA A 94 12.20 -18.62 -4.83
N VAL A 95 11.32 -18.58 -3.82
CA VAL A 95 9.86 -18.50 -4.01
C VAL A 95 9.47 -17.21 -4.75
N ILE A 96 10.02 -16.06 -4.33
CA ILE A 96 9.78 -14.77 -5.00
C ILE A 96 10.33 -14.78 -6.44
N GLY A 97 11.53 -15.33 -6.64
CA GLY A 97 12.14 -15.48 -7.97
C GLY A 97 11.28 -16.31 -8.92
N ARG A 98 10.84 -17.50 -8.48
CA ARG A 98 9.95 -18.38 -9.25
C ARG A 98 8.61 -17.74 -9.55
N ARG A 99 8.02 -17.02 -8.58
CA ARG A 99 6.78 -16.28 -8.80
C ARG A 99 6.91 -15.22 -9.89
N ARG A 100 8.02 -14.48 -9.93
CA ARG A 100 8.30 -13.52 -11.02
C ARG A 100 8.41 -14.22 -12.37
N GLU A 101 9.11 -15.35 -12.43
CA GLU A 101 9.26 -16.12 -13.67
C GLU A 101 7.92 -16.73 -14.14
N ALA A 102 7.07 -17.16 -13.21
CA ALA A 102 5.72 -17.64 -13.49
C ALA A 102 4.86 -16.53 -14.11
N MET A 103 4.88 -15.32 -13.53
CA MET A 103 4.19 -14.14 -14.09
C MET A 103 4.69 -13.78 -15.49
N GLN A 104 6.01 -13.87 -15.74
CA GLN A 104 6.58 -13.61 -17.08
C GLN A 104 6.18 -14.68 -18.10
N ALA A 105 6.13 -15.95 -17.69
CA ALA A 105 5.67 -17.04 -18.55
C ALA A 105 4.17 -16.89 -18.88
N LEU A 106 3.33 -16.54 -17.89
CA LEU A 106 1.92 -16.21 -18.11
C LEU A 106 1.73 -15.04 -19.09
N GLY A 107 2.48 -13.96 -18.93
CA GLY A 107 2.43 -12.83 -19.86
C GLY A 107 2.76 -13.22 -21.30
N ARG A 108 3.70 -14.16 -21.51
CA ARG A 108 4.00 -14.69 -22.84
C ARG A 108 2.89 -15.59 -23.39
N ALA A 109 2.27 -16.42 -22.56
CA ALA A 109 1.12 -17.24 -22.96
C ALA A 109 -0.05 -16.36 -23.42
N LEU A 110 -0.41 -15.35 -22.61
CA LEU A 110 -1.50 -14.40 -22.92
C LEU A 110 -1.21 -13.49 -24.10
N ALA A 111 0.07 -13.19 -24.39
CA ALA A 111 0.43 -12.44 -25.59
C ALA A 111 0.23 -13.23 -26.89
N LEU A 112 0.33 -14.57 -26.84
CA LEU A 112 0.08 -15.47 -27.97
C LEU A 112 -1.41 -15.80 -28.11
N GLU A 113 -2.09 -16.00 -26.97
CA GLU A 113 -3.49 -16.39 -26.90
C GLU A 113 -4.20 -15.61 -25.77
N PRO A 114 -4.72 -14.40 -26.06
CA PRO A 114 -5.35 -13.55 -25.05
C PRO A 114 -6.61 -14.16 -24.40
N GLY A 115 -7.31 -15.04 -25.12
CA GLY A 115 -8.53 -15.71 -24.67
C GLY A 115 -8.32 -17.00 -23.87
N ASN A 116 -7.07 -17.34 -23.53
CA ASN A 116 -6.78 -18.58 -22.80
C ASN A 116 -7.25 -18.47 -21.33
N GLY A 117 -8.43 -19.03 -21.04
CA GLY A 117 -9.06 -18.97 -19.72
C GLY A 117 -8.20 -19.55 -18.59
N ASP A 118 -7.45 -20.63 -18.86
CA ASP A 118 -6.56 -21.25 -17.89
C ASP A 118 -5.40 -20.33 -17.48
N ALA A 119 -4.83 -19.60 -18.45
CA ALA A 119 -3.76 -18.64 -18.18
C ALA A 119 -4.28 -17.44 -17.38
N LEU A 120 -5.48 -16.94 -17.68
CA LEU A 120 -6.13 -15.88 -16.92
C LEU A 120 -6.48 -16.31 -15.49
N ALA A 121 -6.97 -17.53 -15.30
CA ALA A 121 -7.26 -18.10 -13.99
C ALA A 121 -6.00 -18.25 -13.13
N LEU A 122 -4.90 -18.77 -13.70
CA LEU A 122 -3.65 -18.89 -12.95
C LEU A 122 -3.03 -17.52 -12.63
N LEU A 123 -3.15 -16.55 -13.55
CA LEU A 123 -2.73 -15.17 -13.30
C LEU A 123 -3.53 -14.54 -12.16
N ARG A 124 -4.86 -14.74 -12.14
CA ARG A 124 -5.74 -14.32 -11.04
C ARG A 124 -5.27 -14.86 -9.70
N ASP A 125 -5.11 -16.18 -9.62
CA ASP A 125 -4.75 -16.86 -8.36
C ASP A 125 -3.39 -16.35 -7.86
N LEU A 126 -2.43 -16.17 -8.78
CA LEU A 126 -1.12 -15.61 -8.47
C LEU A 126 -1.12 -14.11 -8.18
N LEU A 127 -2.18 -13.36 -8.51
CA LEU A 127 -2.32 -11.95 -8.12
C LEU A 127 -3.06 -11.79 -6.79
N LEU A 128 -4.02 -12.67 -6.51
CA LEU A 128 -4.86 -12.59 -5.31
C LEU A 128 -4.18 -13.14 -4.05
N GLU A 129 -3.22 -14.07 -4.17
CA GLU A 129 -2.54 -14.65 -3.01
C GLU A 129 -1.16 -14.02 -2.80
N PRO A 130 -0.99 -12.89 -2.07
CA PRO A 130 0.31 -12.21 -1.94
C PRO A 130 1.40 -13.10 -1.30
N PRO A 131 2.70 -12.86 -1.59
CA PRO A 131 3.77 -13.58 -0.91
C PRO A 131 3.78 -13.27 0.58
N ALA A 132 4.11 -14.27 1.42
CA ALA A 132 4.10 -14.13 2.88
C ALA A 132 5.13 -13.11 3.42
N GLN A 133 6.21 -12.87 2.67
CA GLN A 133 7.18 -11.83 2.98
C GLN A 133 7.19 -10.75 1.90
N THR A 134 7.28 -9.51 2.37
CA THR A 134 7.48 -8.33 1.52
C THR A 134 8.80 -8.47 0.74
N PRO A 135 8.76 -8.42 -0.61
CA PRO A 135 9.98 -8.52 -1.40
C PRO A 135 10.96 -7.38 -1.08
N VAL A 136 12.27 -7.67 -1.10
CA VAL A 136 13.34 -6.69 -0.80
C VAL A 136 13.25 -5.43 -1.68
N ALA A 137 12.77 -5.56 -2.92
CA ALA A 137 12.55 -4.42 -3.81
C ALA A 137 11.45 -3.48 -3.30
N VAL A 138 10.36 -4.04 -2.75
CA VAL A 138 9.26 -3.28 -2.14
C VAL A 138 9.75 -2.62 -0.84
N GLU A 139 10.48 -3.36 -0.02
CA GLU A 139 11.08 -2.83 1.21
C GLU A 139 12.01 -1.64 0.93
N ARG A 140 12.88 -1.74 -0.08
CA ARG A 140 13.74 -0.63 -0.52
C ARG A 140 12.93 0.57 -1.04
N ALA A 141 11.83 0.33 -1.74
CA ALA A 141 10.95 1.39 -2.22
C ALA A 141 10.27 2.12 -1.05
N ILE A 142 9.79 1.38 -0.04
CA ILE A 142 9.23 1.92 1.20
C ILE A 142 10.29 2.77 1.92
N GLN A 143 11.51 2.25 2.09
CA GLN A 143 12.61 2.99 2.74
C GLN A 143 12.99 4.27 1.99
N THR A 144 12.98 4.24 0.65
CA THR A 144 13.27 5.42 -0.18
C THR A 144 12.19 6.49 -0.05
N SER A 145 10.91 6.07 -0.02
CA SER A 145 9.78 6.98 0.22
C SER A 145 9.85 7.60 1.63
N ALA A 146 10.14 6.79 2.65
CA ALA A 146 10.31 7.25 4.02
C ALA A 146 11.43 8.30 4.14
N ALA A 147 12.54 8.14 3.40
CA ALA A 147 13.64 9.10 3.40
C ALA A 147 13.24 10.50 2.89
N ALA A 148 12.31 10.59 1.93
CA ALA A 148 11.80 11.88 1.44
C ALA A 148 10.92 12.57 2.49
N ASN A 149 10.04 11.80 3.14
CA ASN A 149 9.14 12.30 4.18
C ASN A 149 9.92 12.75 5.44
N ASN A 150 11.01 12.06 5.75
CA ASN A 150 11.84 12.33 6.93
C ASN A 150 12.42 13.74 6.96
N ARG A 151 12.79 14.32 5.81
CA ARG A 151 13.37 15.68 5.76
C ARG A 151 12.39 16.76 6.20
N TRP A 152 11.12 16.60 5.82
CA TRP A 152 10.06 17.53 6.20
C TRP A 152 9.71 17.37 7.68
N LEU A 153 9.54 16.13 8.15
CA LEU A 153 9.36 15.79 9.57
C LEU A 153 10.48 16.36 10.45
N GLY A 154 11.74 16.25 10.02
CA GLY A 154 12.88 16.80 10.74
C GLY A 154 12.84 18.31 10.93
N ARG A 155 12.43 19.05 9.89
CA ARG A 155 12.27 20.51 9.97
C ARG A 155 11.16 20.90 10.92
N ILE A 156 10.04 20.17 10.90
CA ILE A 156 8.93 20.41 11.83
C ILE A 156 9.36 20.12 13.26
N SER A 157 9.99 18.97 13.53
CA SER A 157 10.48 18.65 14.87
C SER A 157 11.49 19.67 15.38
N ALA A 158 12.45 20.09 14.55
CA ALA A 158 13.41 21.14 14.89
C ALA A 158 12.71 22.48 15.14
N LEU A 159 11.74 22.86 14.31
CA LEU A 159 10.95 24.08 14.49
C LEU A 159 10.13 24.04 15.78
N SER A 160 9.57 22.88 16.15
CA SER A 160 8.85 22.69 17.42
C SER A 160 9.76 22.95 18.62
N TYR A 161 11.00 22.43 18.64
CA TYR A 161 11.94 22.72 19.71
C TYR A 161 12.47 24.16 19.69
N LEU A 162 12.70 24.73 18.50
CA LEU A 162 13.07 26.14 18.38
C LEU A 162 11.93 27.06 18.83
N SER A 163 10.66 26.64 18.67
CA SER A 163 9.52 27.41 19.15
C SER A 163 9.53 27.61 20.67
N LEU A 164 10.28 26.79 21.43
CA LEU A 164 10.46 27.01 22.86
C LEU A 164 11.12 28.36 23.17
N TRP A 165 11.93 28.90 22.27
CA TRP A 165 12.51 30.25 22.40
C TRP A 165 11.45 31.36 22.43
N LEU A 166 10.24 31.10 21.93
CA LEU A 166 9.12 32.04 22.05
C LEU A 166 8.67 32.22 23.50
N TYR A 167 9.00 31.29 24.41
CA TYR A 167 8.75 31.45 25.84
C TYR A 167 9.80 32.31 26.56
N LEU A 168 10.97 32.57 25.96
CA LEU A 168 12.00 33.43 26.54
C LEU A 168 11.52 34.85 26.87
N PRO A 169 10.85 35.60 25.95
CA PRO A 169 10.31 36.92 26.30
C PRO A 169 9.26 36.84 27.41
N LEU A 170 8.51 35.73 27.51
CA LEU A 170 7.55 35.53 28.57
C LEU A 170 8.22 35.28 29.92
N PHE A 171 9.34 34.55 29.95
CA PHE A 171 10.18 34.38 31.15
C PHE A 171 10.84 35.69 31.56
N ALA A 172 11.35 36.48 30.60
CA ALA A 172 11.91 37.79 30.85
C ALA A 172 10.85 38.75 31.42
N TRP A 173 9.61 38.69 30.93
CA TRP A 173 8.49 39.48 31.45
C TRP A 173 8.04 39.02 32.84
N ALA A 174 7.96 37.71 33.07
CA ALA A 174 7.62 37.15 34.37
C ALA A 174 8.66 37.49 35.44
N GLY A 175 9.94 37.60 35.06
CA GLY A 175 11.08 37.91 35.93
C GLY A 175 11.94 36.67 36.17
N ILE A 176 13.14 36.63 35.60
CA ILE A 176 14.04 35.47 35.75
C ILE A 176 14.71 35.52 37.12
N ARG A 177 14.49 34.49 37.95
CA ARG A 177 15.12 34.37 39.29
C ARG A 177 16.50 33.74 39.22
N ASP A 178 16.62 32.67 38.44
CA ASP A 178 17.84 31.86 38.38
C ASP A 178 18.21 31.52 36.93
N LEU A 179 19.19 32.25 36.40
CA LEU A 179 19.75 32.01 35.07
C LEU A 179 20.40 30.63 34.96
N ALA A 180 20.88 30.04 36.06
CA ALA A 180 21.51 28.71 36.04
C ALA A 180 20.51 27.59 35.73
N GLN A 181 19.21 27.82 35.90
CA GLN A 181 18.15 26.87 35.52
C GLN A 181 17.62 27.15 34.11
N VAL A 182 17.56 28.43 33.72
CA VAL A 182 17.03 28.85 32.42
C VAL A 182 18.01 28.54 31.27
N ILE A 183 19.31 28.78 31.46
CA ILE A 183 20.32 28.58 30.40
C ILE A 183 20.40 27.10 29.96
N PRO A 184 20.51 26.10 30.86
CA PRO A 184 20.56 24.69 30.46
C PRO A 184 19.30 24.22 29.73
N PHE A 185 18.12 24.72 30.10
CA PHE A 185 16.87 24.41 29.42
C PHE A 185 16.91 24.85 27.95
N PHE A 186 17.23 26.12 27.68
CA PHE A 186 17.31 26.62 26.31
C PHE A 186 18.48 26.01 25.51
N ALA A 187 19.61 25.72 26.17
CA ALA A 187 20.73 25.03 25.55
C ALA A 187 20.37 23.58 25.17
N ALA A 188 19.61 22.87 26.02
CA ALA A 188 19.12 21.53 25.72
C ALA A 188 18.08 21.57 24.57
N ALA A 189 17.21 22.58 24.54
CA ALA A 189 16.25 22.78 23.46
C ALA A 189 16.95 23.02 22.11
N THR A 190 17.97 23.87 22.05
CA THR A 190 18.74 24.09 20.81
C THR A 190 19.54 22.86 20.38
N LEU A 191 20.17 22.16 21.33
CA LEU A 191 20.87 20.91 21.05
C LEU A 191 19.92 19.85 20.50
N THR A 192 18.74 19.71 21.09
CA THR A 192 17.70 18.76 20.64
C THR A 192 17.18 19.12 19.27
N ALA A 193 16.93 20.40 18.98
CA ALA A 193 16.56 20.86 17.65
C ALA A 193 17.64 20.49 16.61
N GLY A 194 18.92 20.69 16.96
CA GLY A 194 20.07 20.29 16.12
C GLY A 194 20.16 18.78 15.93
N LEU A 195 19.95 17.98 16.97
CA LEU A 195 19.91 16.52 16.89
C LEU A 195 18.75 16.04 16.01
N CYS A 196 17.54 16.58 16.18
CA CYS A 196 16.40 16.27 15.31
C CYS A 196 16.71 16.61 13.86
N LEU A 197 17.26 17.80 13.58
CA LEU A 197 17.62 18.14 12.21
C LEU A 197 18.70 17.20 11.65
N TRP A 198 19.76 16.93 12.41
CA TRP A 198 20.85 16.05 12.00
C TRP A 198 20.41 14.59 11.76
N THR A 199 19.53 14.06 12.62
CA THR A 199 18.98 12.71 12.48
C THR A 199 18.12 12.58 11.23
N HIS A 200 17.23 13.55 10.99
CA HIS A 200 16.28 13.53 9.88
C HIS A 200 16.86 14.04 8.55
N LEU A 201 18.04 14.67 8.55
CA LEU A 201 18.81 14.98 7.34
C LEU A 201 19.47 13.73 6.72
N ARG A 202 19.62 12.64 7.47
CA ARG A 202 20.18 11.37 6.95
C ARG A 202 19.11 10.60 6.18
N ALA A 203 19.48 10.06 5.02
CA ALA A 203 18.57 9.27 4.18
C ALA A 203 18.03 8.03 4.90
N THR A 204 18.84 7.42 5.77
CA THR A 204 18.46 6.30 6.63
C THR A 204 18.81 6.64 8.08
N PRO A 205 17.87 7.22 8.86
CA PRO A 205 18.13 7.48 10.27
C PRO A 205 18.34 6.13 10.98
N SER A 206 19.55 5.93 11.51
CA SER A 206 19.83 4.79 12.37
C SER A 206 18.95 4.87 13.61
N VAL A 207 18.47 3.73 14.10
CA VAL A 207 17.64 3.68 15.32
C VAL A 207 18.36 4.31 16.51
N ASN A 208 19.69 4.19 16.59
CA ASN A 208 20.48 4.82 17.65
C ASN A 208 20.38 6.34 17.60
N ASN A 209 20.31 6.94 16.41
CA ASN A 209 20.17 8.38 16.24
C ASN A 209 18.79 8.84 16.74
N ILE A 210 17.73 8.10 16.41
CA ILE A 210 16.36 8.37 16.88
C ILE A 210 16.31 8.29 18.42
N MET A 211 16.95 7.27 19.01
CA MET A 211 17.05 7.15 20.47
C MET A 211 17.85 8.31 21.10
N LEU A 212 18.94 8.77 20.47
CA LEU A 212 19.68 9.95 20.95
C LEU A 212 18.82 11.23 20.92
N ALA A 213 18.05 11.45 19.85
CA ALA A 213 17.13 12.58 19.76
C ALA A 213 16.02 12.49 20.81
N MET A 214 15.51 11.29 21.08
CA MET A 214 14.53 11.03 22.14
C MET A 214 15.08 11.34 23.53
N LEU A 215 16.31 10.90 23.83
CA LEU A 215 16.97 11.20 25.10
C LEU A 215 17.18 12.71 25.28
N GLY A 216 17.63 13.42 24.24
CA GLY A 216 17.76 14.89 24.28
C GLY A 216 16.43 15.60 24.51
N SER A 217 15.36 15.11 23.86
CA SER A 217 14.00 15.62 24.03
C SER A 217 13.52 15.47 25.48
N ASN A 218 13.65 14.27 26.03
CA ASN A 218 13.27 13.97 27.41
C ASN A 218 14.09 14.77 28.44
N LEU A 219 15.40 14.94 28.18
CA LEU A 219 16.27 15.78 29.01
C LEU A 219 15.83 17.25 28.97
N THR A 220 15.46 17.77 27.80
CA THR A 220 14.95 19.15 27.65
C THR A 220 13.71 19.36 28.51
N PHE A 221 12.75 18.42 28.52
CA PHE A 221 11.56 18.53 29.37
C PHE A 221 11.87 18.34 30.86
N ALA A 222 12.77 17.43 31.22
CA ALA A 222 13.20 17.28 32.61
C ALA A 222 13.83 18.58 33.15
N LEU A 223 14.62 19.28 32.33
CA LEU A 223 15.20 20.58 32.66
C LEU A 223 14.18 21.73 32.72
N ALA A 224 12.96 21.53 32.20
CA ALA A 224 11.87 22.49 32.33
C ALA A 224 11.11 22.37 33.66
N SER A 225 11.35 21.30 34.45
CA SER A 225 10.71 21.09 35.77
C SER A 225 10.80 22.31 36.71
N PRO A 226 11.91 23.05 36.81
CA PRO A 226 12.00 24.18 37.75
C PRO A 226 11.10 25.38 37.44
N VAL A 227 10.45 25.43 36.29
CA VAL A 227 9.58 26.56 35.87
C VAL A 227 8.18 26.46 36.52
N PHE A 228 7.54 25.29 36.54
CA PHE A 228 6.19 25.10 37.11
C PHE A 228 6.05 23.79 37.91
N GLY A 229 7.17 23.13 38.22
CA GLY A 229 7.23 21.78 38.75
C GLY A 229 6.98 20.71 37.67
N ALA A 230 7.29 19.46 38.01
CA ALA A 230 7.26 18.35 37.06
C ALA A 230 5.83 17.99 36.58
N LEU A 231 4.80 18.18 37.40
CA LEU A 231 3.50 17.55 37.22
C LEU A 231 2.42 18.43 36.56
N ILE A 232 2.64 19.74 36.43
CA ILE A 232 1.61 20.64 35.90
C ILE A 232 1.68 20.71 34.37
N VAL A 233 2.84 21.09 33.86
CA VAL A 233 2.97 21.45 32.43
C VAL A 233 3.56 20.30 31.63
N LEU A 234 4.54 19.57 32.19
CA LEU A 234 5.31 18.58 31.45
C LEU A 234 4.51 17.36 30.95
N PRO A 235 3.47 16.83 31.64
CA PRO A 235 2.80 15.60 31.20
C PRO A 235 2.24 15.67 29.78
N GLY A 236 1.66 16.82 29.39
CA GLY A 236 1.08 17.01 28.06
C GLY A 236 2.13 16.92 26.94
N PRO A 237 3.12 17.82 26.90
CA PRO A 237 4.20 17.78 25.92
C PRO A 237 4.99 16.46 25.93
N LEU A 238 5.27 15.88 27.11
CA LEU A 238 5.93 14.57 27.21
C LEU A 238 5.10 13.45 26.60
N ALA A 239 3.78 13.43 26.79
CA ALA A 239 2.92 12.44 26.17
C ALA A 239 2.98 12.55 24.63
N VAL A 240 2.89 13.77 24.09
CA VAL A 240 2.94 14.01 22.65
C VAL A 240 4.28 13.57 22.05
N THR A 241 5.40 13.95 22.67
CA THR A 241 6.73 13.57 22.16
C THR A 241 6.99 12.07 22.32
N THR A 242 6.54 11.47 23.42
CA THR A 242 6.62 10.02 23.63
C THR A 242 5.84 9.27 22.55
N VAL A 243 4.63 9.72 22.18
CA VAL A 243 3.85 9.11 21.10
C VAL A 243 4.58 9.24 19.76
N ALA A 244 5.14 10.41 19.43
CA ALA A 244 5.89 10.61 18.19
C ALA A 244 7.10 9.66 18.06
N PHE A 245 7.86 9.46 19.15
CA PHE A 245 8.98 8.50 19.17
C PHE A 245 8.51 7.05 19.19
N ALA A 246 7.42 6.74 19.89
CA ALA A 246 6.82 5.40 19.92
C ALA A 246 6.30 4.94 18.56
N VAL A 247 5.82 5.86 17.71
CA VAL A 247 5.43 5.58 16.32
C VAL A 247 6.65 5.34 15.43
N SER A 248 7.79 5.96 15.74
CA SER A 248 9.03 5.86 14.95
C SER A 248 9.90 4.65 15.33
N LEU A 249 9.56 3.92 16.40
CA LEU A 249 10.35 2.83 16.95
C LEU A 249 9.55 1.52 16.94
N ASP A 250 10.17 0.45 16.41
CA ASP A 250 9.51 -0.85 16.28
C ASP A 250 9.71 -1.77 17.50
N GLY A 251 8.73 -2.65 17.73
CA GLY A 251 8.80 -3.75 18.68
C GLY A 251 9.05 -3.31 20.14
N TRP A 252 10.03 -3.92 20.80
CA TRP A 252 10.35 -3.66 22.21
C TRP A 252 10.87 -2.24 22.48
N ARG A 253 11.47 -1.59 21.47
CA ARG A 253 12.05 -0.24 21.60
C ARG A 253 10.99 0.82 21.81
N ARG A 254 9.75 0.58 21.35
CA ARG A 254 8.60 1.42 21.65
C ARG A 254 8.36 1.52 23.16
N TRP A 255 8.51 0.41 23.88
CA TRP A 255 8.36 0.39 25.34
C TRP A 255 9.52 1.10 26.05
N VAL A 256 10.72 1.10 25.46
CA VAL A 256 11.83 1.91 25.96
C VAL A 256 11.51 3.39 25.86
N ALA A 257 10.90 3.85 24.75
CA ALA A 257 10.48 5.24 24.62
C ALA A 257 9.45 5.65 25.68
N VAL A 258 8.46 4.79 25.93
CA VAL A 258 7.47 4.99 26.99
C VAL A 258 8.14 5.05 28.36
N ALA A 259 9.07 4.12 28.65
CA ALA A 259 9.81 4.12 29.91
C ALA A 259 10.67 5.38 30.07
N CYS A 260 11.38 5.83 29.03
CA CYS A 260 12.17 7.05 29.08
C CYS A 260 11.30 8.31 29.27
N GLY A 261 10.13 8.39 28.63
CA GLY A 261 9.18 9.48 28.83
C GLY A 261 8.63 9.52 30.27
N ALA A 262 8.29 8.35 30.81
CA ALA A 262 7.88 8.23 32.21
C ALA A 262 9.00 8.62 33.18
N LEU A 263 10.24 8.18 32.92
CA LEU A 263 11.41 8.55 33.72
C LEU A 263 11.71 10.06 33.65
N ALA A 264 11.49 10.71 32.52
CA ALA A 264 11.65 12.16 32.38
C ALA A 264 10.73 12.95 33.31
N LEU A 265 9.56 12.38 33.65
CA LEU A 265 8.62 12.94 34.62
C LEU A 265 8.94 12.50 36.06
N LEU A 266 9.24 11.22 36.26
CA LEU A 266 9.45 10.62 37.58
C LEU A 266 10.77 11.04 38.23
N ILE A 267 11.84 11.24 37.46
CA ILE A 267 13.16 11.61 38.01
C ILE A 267 13.10 13.00 38.67
N PRO A 268 12.65 14.08 38.00
CA PRO A 268 12.53 15.38 38.64
C PRO A 268 11.55 15.37 39.83
N ALA A 269 10.40 14.68 39.70
CA ALA A 269 9.45 14.55 40.79
C ALA A 269 10.04 13.83 42.00
N GLY A 270 10.75 12.71 41.79
CA GLY A 270 11.41 11.96 42.86
C GLY A 270 12.53 12.73 43.54
N LEU A 271 13.30 13.51 42.77
CA LEU A 271 14.32 14.42 43.31
C LEU A 271 13.72 15.53 44.20
N GLU A 272 12.51 16.01 43.86
CA GLU A 272 11.75 16.94 44.70
C GLU A 272 11.19 16.27 45.96
N PHE A 273 10.65 15.05 45.85
CA PHE A 273 10.13 14.30 47.01
C PHE A 273 11.20 13.89 48.02
N THR A 274 12.41 13.58 47.54
CA THR A 274 13.55 13.22 48.40
C THR A 274 14.22 14.43 49.06
N GLY A 275 13.81 15.65 48.70
CA GLY A 275 14.36 16.89 49.25
C GLY A 275 15.75 17.24 48.73
N VAL A 276 16.27 16.51 47.73
CA VAL A 276 17.55 16.84 47.06
C VAL A 276 17.45 18.19 46.35
N VAL A 277 16.26 18.49 45.81
CA VAL A 277 15.96 19.78 45.17
C VAL A 277 14.74 20.39 45.88
N THR A 278 14.71 21.71 46.01
CA THR A 278 13.62 22.46 46.68
C THR A 278 12.25 22.06 46.11
N SER A 279 11.30 21.70 46.97
CA SER A 279 9.97 21.27 46.53
C SER A 279 9.25 22.39 45.76
N SER A 280 8.68 22.06 44.59
CA SER A 280 7.84 23.00 43.83
C SER A 280 6.38 23.01 44.30
N TYR A 281 5.98 22.00 45.08
CA TYR A 281 4.61 21.79 45.52
C TYR A 281 4.51 21.83 47.04
N HIS A 282 3.69 22.75 47.54
CA HIS A 282 3.37 22.87 48.95
C HIS A 282 1.86 22.71 49.14
N PHE A 283 1.46 21.68 49.88
CA PHE A 283 0.07 21.46 50.25
C PHE A 283 -0.20 22.21 51.56
N THR A 284 -1.07 23.22 51.51
CA THR A 284 -1.50 24.00 52.67
C THR A 284 -3.00 23.78 52.91
N GLU A 285 -3.51 24.23 54.07
CA GLU A 285 -4.95 24.13 54.38
C GLU A 285 -5.83 24.89 53.38
N GLN A 286 -5.29 25.91 52.71
CA GLN A 286 -5.99 26.75 51.74
C GLN A 286 -5.89 26.25 50.30
N GLY A 287 -5.04 25.24 50.03
CA GLY A 287 -4.91 24.62 48.71
C GLY A 287 -3.49 24.21 48.34
N LEU A 288 -3.29 23.98 47.04
CA LEU A 288 -1.99 23.67 46.46
C LEU A 288 -1.26 24.96 46.07
N LEU A 289 -0.14 25.25 46.73
CA LEU A 289 0.75 26.34 46.36
C LEU A 289 1.87 25.81 45.47
N ILE A 290 2.02 26.41 44.29
CA ILE A 290 3.06 26.09 43.32
C ILE A 290 4.13 27.18 43.42
N VAL A 291 5.34 26.80 43.80
CA VAL A 291 6.45 27.73 44.01
C VAL A 291 7.50 27.49 42.93
N PRO A 292 7.52 28.31 41.86
CA PRO A 292 8.52 28.16 40.82
C PRO A 292 9.90 28.62 41.28
N ARG A 293 10.93 27.92 40.80
CA ARG A 293 12.33 28.14 41.18
C ARG A 293 13.06 29.01 40.16
N ALA A 294 12.77 28.83 38.86
CA ALA A 294 13.49 29.52 37.78
C ALA A 294 12.96 30.94 37.49
N VAL A 295 11.68 31.19 37.73
CA VAL A 295 10.98 32.42 37.28
C VAL A 295 10.04 32.92 38.39
N GLU A 296 9.81 34.23 38.44
CA GLU A 296 8.79 34.84 39.29
C GLU A 296 7.39 34.55 38.76
N LEU A 297 6.50 34.02 39.60
CA LEU A 297 5.13 33.71 39.21
C LEU A 297 4.25 34.97 39.26
N GLN A 298 4.42 35.87 38.30
CA GLN A 298 3.46 36.96 38.12
C GLN A 298 2.17 36.43 37.47
N GLN A 299 1.02 36.91 37.92
CA GLN A 299 -0.30 36.37 37.54
C GLN A 299 -0.52 36.37 36.02
N VAL A 300 -0.26 37.51 35.35
CA VAL A 300 -0.52 37.66 33.91
C VAL A 300 0.40 36.79 33.05
N PRO A 301 1.75 36.88 33.15
CA PRO A 301 2.61 36.06 32.30
C PRO A 301 2.54 34.56 32.66
N GLY A 302 2.27 34.21 33.92
CA GLY A 302 2.03 32.81 34.33
C GLY A 302 0.78 32.22 33.68
N LEU A 303 -0.34 32.94 33.68
CA LEU A 303 -1.57 32.50 33.00
C LEU A 303 -1.38 32.42 31.48
N MET A 304 -0.71 33.41 30.88
CA MET A 304 -0.38 33.38 29.46
C MET A 304 0.50 32.19 29.09
N PHE A 305 1.47 31.85 29.93
CA PHE A 305 2.34 30.68 29.72
C PHE A 305 1.51 29.39 29.71
N LEU A 306 0.70 29.18 30.75
CA LEU A 306 -0.16 28.00 30.86
C LEU A 306 -1.14 27.88 29.69
N LEU A 307 -1.74 29.00 29.26
CA LEU A 307 -2.63 29.04 28.11
C LEU A 307 -1.89 28.66 26.81
N ILE A 308 -0.76 29.31 26.53
CA ILE A 308 0.03 29.07 25.32
C ILE A 308 0.55 27.63 25.30
N THR A 309 1.08 27.13 26.40
CA THR A 309 1.60 25.75 26.48
C THR A 309 0.48 24.72 26.39
N GLY A 310 -0.68 24.97 27.01
CA GLY A 310 -1.86 24.10 26.86
C GLY A 310 -2.33 24.04 25.39
N LEU A 311 -2.48 25.19 24.73
CA LEU A 311 -2.83 25.26 23.31
C LEU A 311 -1.77 24.59 22.42
N ALA A 312 -0.49 24.81 22.70
CA ALA A 312 0.61 24.19 21.98
C ALA A 312 0.61 22.66 22.13
N ALA A 313 0.35 22.14 23.33
CA ALA A 313 0.25 20.70 23.58
C ALA A 313 -0.93 20.09 22.82
N ILE A 314 -2.10 20.74 22.84
CA ILE A 314 -3.28 20.31 22.05
C ILE A 314 -2.95 20.32 20.56
N PHE A 315 -2.41 21.43 20.04
CA PHE A 315 -2.11 21.58 18.63
C PHE A 315 -1.08 20.55 18.15
N THR A 316 0.00 20.36 18.91
CA THR A 316 1.05 19.38 18.56
C THR A 316 0.53 17.95 18.63
N GLY A 317 -0.29 17.63 19.65
CA GLY A 317 -0.93 16.32 19.77
C GLY A 317 -1.87 16.02 18.60
N VAL A 318 -2.78 16.94 18.28
CA VAL A 318 -3.71 16.80 17.16
C VAL A 318 -2.96 16.69 15.83
N MET A 319 -1.98 17.54 15.58
CA MET A 319 -1.18 17.49 14.35
C MET A 319 -0.46 16.14 14.18
N THR A 320 0.08 15.57 15.25
CA THR A 320 0.74 14.26 15.21
C THR A 320 -0.26 13.16 14.81
N VAL A 321 -1.47 13.19 15.36
CA VAL A 321 -2.52 12.21 15.04
C VAL A 321 -3.06 12.41 13.62
N VAL A 322 -3.29 13.66 13.19
CA VAL A 322 -3.77 13.98 11.83
C VAL A 322 -2.77 13.50 10.79
N GLN A 323 -1.48 13.80 10.96
CA GLN A 323 -0.44 13.35 10.03
C GLN A 323 -0.38 11.82 9.93
N LEU A 324 -0.46 11.12 11.06
CA LEU A 324 -0.48 9.66 11.08
C LEU A 324 -1.73 9.11 10.37
N ARG A 325 -2.90 9.69 10.64
CA ARG A 325 -4.17 9.24 10.06
C ARG A 325 -4.24 9.53 8.57
N ASP A 326 -3.79 10.69 8.11
CA ASP A 326 -3.78 11.06 6.70
C ASP A 326 -2.80 10.17 5.91
N ALA A 327 -1.64 9.84 6.49
CA ALA A 327 -0.70 8.91 5.89
C ALA A 327 -1.31 7.50 5.76
N LEU A 328 -1.95 6.99 6.82
CA LEU A 328 -2.63 5.69 6.79
C LEU A 328 -3.76 5.67 5.76
N LEU A 329 -4.63 6.69 5.76
CA LEU A 329 -5.74 6.79 4.80
C LEU A 329 -5.25 6.89 3.36
N ALA A 330 -4.16 7.61 3.10
CA ALA A 330 -3.57 7.69 1.77
C ALA A 330 -3.04 6.32 1.30
N THR A 331 -2.37 5.58 2.19
CA THR A 331 -1.91 4.21 1.90
C THR A 331 -3.09 3.27 1.68
N GLU A 332 -4.11 3.29 2.55
CA GLU A 332 -5.32 2.48 2.40
C GLU A 332 -6.03 2.77 1.07
N ARG A 333 -6.27 4.04 0.74
CA ARG A 333 -6.88 4.43 -0.55
C ARG A 333 -6.09 3.90 -1.73
N THR A 334 -4.77 3.99 -1.66
CA THR A 334 -3.89 3.46 -2.72
C THR A 334 -4.03 1.95 -2.83
N LEU A 335 -4.02 1.22 -1.71
CA LEU A 335 -4.20 -0.24 -1.67
C LEU A 335 -5.57 -0.66 -2.24
N TYR A 336 -6.65 -0.02 -1.81
CA TYR A 336 -7.99 -0.31 -2.33
C TYR A 336 -8.11 0.01 -3.82
N THR A 337 -7.51 1.10 -4.29
CA THR A 337 -7.50 1.46 -5.71
C THR A 337 -6.73 0.44 -6.54
N HIS A 338 -5.55 -0.01 -6.09
CA HIS A 338 -4.79 -1.06 -6.77
C HIS A 338 -5.53 -2.39 -6.78
N ASN A 339 -6.18 -2.76 -5.66
CA ASN A 339 -6.98 -3.97 -5.59
C ASN A 339 -8.16 -3.90 -6.57
N TRP A 340 -8.86 -2.76 -6.63
CA TRP A 340 -9.93 -2.53 -7.59
C TRP A 340 -9.43 -2.62 -9.04
N GLN A 341 -8.30 -1.98 -9.39
CA GLN A 341 -7.70 -2.06 -10.72
C GLN A 341 -7.31 -3.49 -11.10
N ILE A 342 -6.72 -4.26 -10.17
CA ILE A 342 -6.39 -5.66 -10.40
C ILE A 342 -7.65 -6.48 -10.67
N ARG A 343 -8.74 -6.26 -9.92
CA ARG A 343 -10.03 -6.94 -10.16
C ARG A 343 -10.61 -6.62 -11.54
N GLN A 344 -10.47 -5.39 -12.03
CA GLN A 344 -10.95 -5.01 -13.37
C GLN A 344 -10.14 -5.64 -14.52
N LEU A 345 -8.90 -6.07 -14.27
CA LEU A 345 -8.06 -6.74 -15.27
C LEU A 345 -8.31 -8.25 -15.36
N LEU A 346 -9.05 -8.80 -14.40
CA LEU A 346 -9.36 -10.23 -14.34
C LEU A 346 -10.74 -10.45 -14.97
N PRO A 347 -10.94 -11.51 -15.77
CA PRO A 347 -12.27 -11.87 -16.21
C PRO A 347 -13.15 -12.04 -14.97
N ASP A 348 -14.34 -11.46 -14.99
CA ASP A 348 -15.39 -11.91 -14.07
C ASP A 348 -15.45 -13.43 -14.24
N PRO A 349 -15.48 -14.23 -13.15
CA PRO A 349 -15.80 -15.63 -13.31
C PRO A 349 -17.05 -15.66 -14.18
N ALA A 350 -16.97 -16.34 -15.33
CA ALA A 350 -18.14 -16.60 -16.15
C ALA A 350 -19.26 -16.92 -15.18
N ASP A 351 -20.30 -16.09 -15.19
CA ASP A 351 -21.46 -16.30 -14.37
C ASP A 351 -21.87 -17.74 -14.67
N PRO A 352 -21.80 -18.67 -13.70
CA PRO A 352 -22.25 -20.04 -13.93
C PRO A 352 -23.71 -20.05 -14.40
N ASP A 353 -24.42 -18.94 -14.21
CA ASP A 353 -25.79 -18.70 -14.63
C ASP A 353 -25.94 -18.52 -16.16
N ASP A 354 -24.89 -18.30 -16.97
CA ASP A 354 -25.04 -18.24 -18.44
C ASP A 354 -25.24 -19.62 -19.10
N GLU A 355 -24.83 -20.72 -18.45
CA GLU A 355 -25.20 -22.08 -18.87
C GLU A 355 -26.56 -22.53 -18.30
N ASP A 356 -26.98 -21.97 -17.16
CA ASP A 356 -28.27 -22.25 -16.53
C ASP A 356 -29.42 -21.36 -17.05
N GLU A 357 -29.17 -20.19 -17.65
CA GLU A 357 -30.21 -19.32 -18.24
C GLU A 357 -30.81 -19.93 -19.53
N GLN A 358 -30.08 -20.81 -20.23
CA GLN A 358 -30.67 -21.65 -21.29
C GLN A 358 -31.45 -22.85 -20.76
N ALA A 359 -31.19 -23.29 -19.52
CA ALA A 359 -31.94 -24.37 -18.87
C ALA A 359 -33.19 -23.85 -18.13
N HIS A 360 -33.18 -22.59 -17.68
CA HIS A 360 -34.28 -21.97 -16.93
C HIS A 360 -35.42 -21.43 -17.78
N ASP A 361 -35.23 -21.25 -19.09
CA ASP A 361 -36.30 -20.79 -20.00
C ASP A 361 -37.40 -21.87 -20.26
N TYR A 362 -37.25 -23.07 -19.70
CA TYR A 362 -38.28 -24.11 -19.68
C TYR A 362 -39.04 -24.25 -18.35
N LEU A 363 -38.67 -23.52 -17.29
CA LEU A 363 -39.32 -23.62 -15.98
C LEU A 363 -39.68 -22.24 -15.41
N GLY A 364 -40.68 -21.65 -16.05
CA GLY A 364 -41.71 -20.77 -15.49
C GLY A 364 -41.50 -20.13 -14.11
N ALA A 365 -41.36 -18.81 -14.14
CA ALA A 365 -42.17 -17.86 -13.38
C ALA A 365 -42.60 -18.25 -11.94
N SER A 366 -41.86 -17.81 -10.92
CA SER A 366 -42.43 -17.43 -9.62
C SER A 366 -41.42 -16.71 -8.69
N SER A 367 -41.87 -15.59 -8.11
CA SER A 367 -41.36 -14.82 -6.93
C SER A 367 -39.98 -14.12 -7.08
N ILE A 368 -39.82 -12.78 -7.07
CA ILE A 368 -40.35 -11.64 -6.28
C ILE A 368 -39.90 -11.62 -4.79
N VAL A 369 -38.89 -10.75 -4.50
CA VAL A 369 -38.75 -9.78 -3.37
C VAL A 369 -37.87 -10.06 -2.12
N ALA A 370 -37.03 -9.05 -1.82
CA ALA A 370 -36.46 -8.56 -0.53
C ALA A 370 -35.32 -9.40 0.12
N ASN A 371 -34.29 -8.86 0.80
CA ASN A 371 -34.12 -7.66 1.66
C ASN A 371 -32.60 -7.35 1.83
N PHE A 372 -32.13 -6.11 1.67
CA PHE A 372 -31.75 -5.11 2.71
C PHE A 372 -31.04 -5.58 4.02
N SER A 373 -29.79 -5.12 4.16
CA SER A 373 -29.09 -4.50 5.30
C SER A 373 -29.16 -5.09 6.73
N GLY A 374 -27.96 -5.28 7.29
CA GLY A 374 -27.62 -5.15 8.71
C GLY A 374 -26.20 -4.60 8.84
#